data_AF-G2FL43-F1
#
_entry.id   AF-G2FL43-F1
#
_cell.length_a   1.000
_cell.length_b   1.000
_cell.length_c   1.000
_cell.angle_alpha   90.00
_cell.angle_beta   90.00
_cell.angle_gamma   90.00
#
_symmetry.space_group_name_H-M   'P 1'
#
loop_
_entity.id
_entity.type
_entity.pdbx_description
1 polymer ?
#
loop_
_entity_poly.entity_id
_entity_poly.type
_entity_poly.pdbx_seq_one_letter_code
_entity_poly.pdbx_strand_id
1 'polypeptide(L)' 'MANKKFTKEEMNHLRASPYVLDVSPSIVHFSAKFKELFWNSIQEGKEPRDIVIELGIDPDILGEYRVNGLKGDPK' A
#
# COMPACT_ATOMS: atom_id res chain seq x y z
N MET A 1 7.79 -0.23 -20.00
CA MET A 1 7.26 0.23 -18.69
C MET A 1 5.77 -0.07 -18.67
N ALA A 2 5.38 -1.26 -18.21
CA ALA A 2 3.96 -1.63 -18.18
C ALA A 2 3.27 -0.82 -17.08
N ASN A 3 2.25 -0.05 -17.46
CA ASN A 3 1.28 0.51 -16.52
C ASN A 3 0.60 -0.68 -15.82
N LYS A 4 1.20 -1.19 -14.73
CA LYS A 4 0.64 -2.27 -13.92
C LYS A 4 -0.58 -1.69 -13.21
N LYS A 5 -1.73 -1.76 -13.89
CA LYS A 5 -3.01 -1.35 -13.34
C LYS A 5 -3.50 -2.44 -12.41
N PHE A 6 -4.09 -2.06 -11.29
CA PHE A 6 -4.79 -3.00 -10.43
C PHE A 6 -5.93 -3.63 -11.23
N THR A 7 -5.97 -4.95 -11.21
CA THR A 7 -7.10 -5.74 -11.69
C THR A 7 -8.30 -5.55 -10.77
N LYS A 8 -9.49 -5.92 -11.24
CA LYS A 8 -10.71 -5.84 -10.41
C LYS A 8 -10.60 -6.68 -9.14
N GLU A 9 -9.92 -7.83 -9.21
CA GLU A 9 -9.70 -8.71 -8.07
C GLU A 9 -8.81 -8.04 -7.03
N GLU A 10 -7.65 -7.52 -7.45
CA GLU A 10 -6.75 -6.74 -6.60
C GLU A 10 -7.44 -5.53 -5.96
N MET A 11 -8.22 -4.79 -6.74
CA MET A 11 -9.00 -3.66 -6.23
C MET A 11 -10.03 -4.10 -5.19
N ASN A 12 -10.73 -5.22 -5.40
CA ASN A 12 -11.68 -5.74 -4.42
C ASN A 12 -11.00 -6.21 -3.14
N HIS A 13 -9.83 -6.86 -3.24
CA HIS A 13 -9.03 -7.22 -2.07
C HIS A 13 -8.63 -5.99 -1.27
N LEU A 14 -8.13 -4.94 -1.94
CA LEU A 14 -7.78 -3.68 -1.28
C LEU A 14 -9.01 -3.02 -0.64
N ARG A 15 -10.14 -2.93 -1.35
CA ARG A 15 -11.40 -2.37 -0.82
C ARG A 15 -11.98 -3.16 0.35
N ALA A 16 -11.70 -4.45 0.45
CA ALA A 16 -12.13 -5.27 1.57
C ALA A 16 -11.39 -4.91 2.86
N SER A 17 -10.20 -4.31 2.77
CA SER A 17 -9.43 -3.88 3.92
C SER A 17 -9.97 -2.57 4.51
N PRO A 18 -10.16 -2.48 5.84
CA PRO A 18 -10.73 -1.30 6.52
C PRO A 18 -9.83 -0.05 6.43
N TYR A 19 -8.61 -0.21 5.94
CA TYR A 19 -7.61 0.84 5.82
C TYR A 19 -7.60 1.55 4.47
N VAL A 20 -8.29 0.99 3.48
CA VAL A 20 -8.40 1.56 2.12
C VAL A 20 -9.65 2.43 2.05
N LEU A 21 -9.47 3.71 1.73
CA LEU A 21 -10.58 4.64 1.51
C LEU A 21 -11.16 4.49 0.12
N ASP A 22 -10.28 4.42 -0.87
CA ASP A 22 -10.68 4.23 -2.26
C ASP A 22 -9.55 3.56 -3.06
N VAL A 23 -9.92 2.83 -4.09
CA VAL A 23 -8.95 2.22 -5.00
C VAL A 23 -9.35 2.51 -6.44
N SER A 24 -8.37 3.02 -7.17
CA SER A 24 -8.42 3.27 -8.59
C SER A 24 -7.43 2.34 -9.31
N PRO A 25 -7.62 2.08 -10.62
CA PRO A 25 -6.76 1.17 -11.37
C PRO A 25 -5.28 1.56 -11.36
N SER A 26 -4.96 2.83 -11.08
CA SER A 26 -3.59 3.33 -11.05
C SER A 26 -3.11 3.78 -9.67
N ILE A 27 -4.02 4.02 -8.71
CA ILE A 27 -3.74 4.66 -7.41
C ILE A 27 -4.60 4.01 -6.32
N VAL A 28 -4.01 3.78 -5.15
CA VAL A 28 -4.74 3.37 -3.93
C VAL A 28 -4.76 4.55 -2.96
N HIS A 29 -5.93 4.96 -2.52
CA HIS A 29 -6.12 5.95 -1.47
C HIS A 29 -6.26 5.23 -0.13
N PHE A 30 -5.20 5.32 0.68
CA PHE A 30 -5.22 4.84 2.05
C PHE A 30 -5.79 5.89 3.01
N SER A 31 -6.40 5.40 4.09
CA SER A 31 -6.85 6.24 5.20
C SER A 31 -5.67 6.92 5.90
N ALA A 32 -5.94 8.05 6.57
CA ALA A 32 -4.93 8.76 7.36
C ALA A 32 -4.28 7.83 8.41
N LYS A 33 -5.08 7.01 9.10
CA LYS A 33 -4.61 6.00 10.05
C LYS A 33 -3.61 5.03 9.44
N PHE A 34 -3.87 4.55 8.21
CA PHE A 34 -2.93 3.66 7.53
C PHE A 34 -1.60 4.36 7.26
N LYS A 35 -1.63 5.60 6.76
CA LYS A 35 -0.41 6.37 6.50
C LYS A 35 0.39 6.62 7.77
N GLU A 36 -0.29 6.92 8.88
CA GLU A 36 0.35 7.11 10.18
C GLU A 36 1.02 5.82 10.69
N LEU A 37 0.30 4.69 10.65
CA LEU A 37 0.85 3.39 11.04
C LEU A 37 2.03 2.99 10.15
N PHE A 38 1.86 3.16 8.83
CA PHE A 38 2.89 2.88 7.84
C PHE A 38 4.14 3.72 8.09
N TRP A 39 3.98 5.03 8.27
CA TRP A 39 5.09 5.93 8.54
C TRP A 39 5.80 5.60 9.85
N ASN A 40 5.05 5.37 10.94
CA ASN A 40 5.62 5.04 12.24
C ASN A 40 6.47 3.77 12.16
N SER A 41 5.96 2.72 11.52
CA SER A 41 6.71 1.48 11.37
C SER A 41 7.91 1.59 10.43
N ILE A 42 7.86 2.44 9.40
CA ILE A 42 9.04 2.78 8.59
C ILE A 42 10.10 3.49 9.44
N GLN A 43 9.69 4.40 10.34
CA GLN A 43 10.61 5.06 11.28
C GLN A 43 11.21 4.09 12.31
N GLU A 44 10.47 3.05 12.70
CA GLU A 44 10.98 1.94 13.54
C GLU A 44 12.00 1.05 12.80
N GLY A 45 12.18 1.23 11.48
CA GLY A 45 13.08 0.42 10.66
C GLY A 45 12.45 -0.86 10.12
N LYS A 46 11.12 -1.02 10.20
CA LYS A 46 10.42 -2.14 9.57
C LYS A 46 10.43 -1.99 8.05
N GLU A 47 10.36 -3.13 7.36
CA GLU A 47 10.26 -3.12 5.91
C GLU A 47 8.83 -2.77 5.46
N PRO A 48 8.69 -1.93 4.41
CA PRO A 48 7.38 -1.52 3.90
C PRO A 48 6.50 -2.71 3.52
N ARG A 49 7.10 -3.82 3.07
CA ARG A 49 6.38 -5.06 2.73
C ARG A 49 5.72 -5.69 3.97
N ASP A 50 6.42 -5.74 5.10
CA ASP A 50 5.93 -6.37 6.32
C ASP A 50 4.80 -5.52 6.92
N ILE A 51 4.93 -4.19 6.84
CA ILE A 51 3.92 -3.27 7.36
C ILE A 51 2.61 -3.38 6.56
N VAL A 52 2.67 -3.45 5.23
CA VAL A 52 1.44 -3.63 4.44
C VAL A 52 0.80 -4.99 4.73
N ILE A 53 1.58 -6.06 4.91
CA ILE A 53 1.06 -7.37 5.30
C ILE A 53 0.38 -7.29 6.68
N GLU A 54 1.01 -6.66 7.68
CA GLU A 54 0.43 -6.45 9.02
C GLU A 54 -0.88 -5.67 8.97
N LEU A 55 -1.00 -4.74 8.01
CA LEU A 55 -2.21 -3.94 7.79
C LEU A 55 -3.25 -4.66 6.91
N GLY A 56 -3.02 -5.93 6.54
CA GLY A 56 -3.93 -6.73 5.73
C GLY A 56 -3.95 -6.33 4.27
N ILE A 57 -2.80 -5.89 3.74
CA ILE A 57 -2.61 -5.50 2.35
C ILE A 57 -1.48 -6.31 1.75
N ASP A 58 -1.78 -7.02 0.68
CA ASP A 58 -0.76 -7.80 -0.01
C ASP A 58 0.27 -6.89 -0.72
N PRO A 59 1.56 -6.99 -0.37
CA PRO A 59 2.61 -6.24 -1.03
C PRO A 59 2.78 -6.65 -2.49
N ASP A 60 2.37 -7.87 -2.85
CA ASP A 60 2.43 -8.38 -4.22
C ASP A 60 1.45 -7.61 -5.15
N ILE A 61 0.27 -7.26 -4.61
CA ILE A 61 -0.75 -6.45 -5.30
C ILE A 61 -0.20 -5.04 -5.60
N LEU A 62 0.45 -4.42 -4.63
CA LEU A 62 1.13 -3.13 -4.82
C LEU A 62 2.34 -3.28 -5.77
N GLY A 63 3.02 -4.40 -5.67
CA GLY A 63 4.28 -4.73 -6.32
C GLY A 63 5.46 -4.10 -5.59
N GLU A 64 6.57 -4.85 -5.53
CA GLU A 64 7.80 -4.45 -4.84
C GLU A 64 8.30 -3.05 -5.24
N TYR A 65 8.13 -2.65 -6.51
CA TYR A 65 8.55 -1.34 -6.99
C TYR A 65 7.77 -0.19 -6.34
N ARG A 66 6.46 -0.35 -6.12
CA ARG A 66 5.63 0.67 -5.46
C ARG A 66 5.79 0.63 -3.96
N VAL A 67 5.88 -0.56 -3.37
CA VAL A 67 6.13 -0.75 -1.94
C VAL A 67 7.48 -0.13 -1.55
N ASN A 68 8.51 -0.33 -2.35
CA ASN A 68 9.81 0.30 -2.13
C ASN A 68 9.79 1.80 -2.46
N GLY A 69 8.97 2.24 -3.43
CA GLY A 69 8.75 3.65 -3.73
C GLY A 69 8.07 4.44 -2.59
N LEU A 70 7.22 3.79 -1.78
CA LEU A 70 6.62 4.39 -0.59
C LEU A 70 7.66 4.76 0.48
N LYS A 71 8.83 4.13 0.46
CA LYS A 71 9.96 4.45 1.35
C LYS A 71 10.65 5.77 0.94
N GLY A 72 10.43 6.23 -0.29
CA GLY A 72 11.16 7.32 -0.93
C GLY A 72 10.53 8.71 -0.82
N ASP A 73 9.41 8.88 -0.11
CA ASP A 73 8.77 10.19 0.07
C ASP A 73 8.94 10.72 1.51
N PRO A 74 10.14 11.20 1.90
CA PRO A 74 10.24 12.30 2.84
C PRO A 74 10.10 13.60 2.04
N LYS A 75 8.90 14.19 2.13
CA LYS A 75 8.57 15.61 1.98
C LYS A 75 9.58 16.54 1.31
#